data_AF-A0A3B9I652-F1
#
_entry.id   AF-A0A3B9I652-F1
#
_cell.length_a   1.000
_cell.length_b   1.000
_cell.length_c   1.000
_cell.angle_alpha   90.00
_cell.angle_beta   90.00
_cell.angle_gamma   90.00
#
_symmetry.space_group_name_H-M   'P 1'
#
loop_
_entity.id
_entity.type
_entity.pdbx_description
1 polymer ?
#
loop_
_entity_poly.entity_id
_entity_poly.type
_entity_poly.pdbx_seq_one_letter_code
_entity_poly.pdbx_strand_id
1 'polypeptide(L)' 'MTKTISVRIPKELADRLNNLSKQTGRTKTYYIQEALEDKVCDLEMIYLAQKRDEDVRAGRSKTSSFEEVIAEKGLSDQV' A
#
# COMPACT_ATOMS: atom_id res chain seq x y z
N MET A 1 -16.75 -5.77 -10.94
CA MET A 1 -17.83 -5.03 -10.23
C MET A 1 -17.20 -3.79 -9.59
N THR A 2 -17.85 -2.63 -9.68
CA THR A 2 -17.38 -1.41 -8.98
C THR A 2 -18.05 -1.28 -7.62
N LYS A 3 -17.35 -0.70 -6.63
CA LYS A 3 -17.88 -0.46 -5.28
C LYS A 3 -17.67 1.01 -4.91
N THR A 4 -18.71 1.64 -4.39
CA THR A 4 -18.70 3.06 -4.02
C THR A 4 -18.25 3.24 -2.58
N ILE A 5 -17.33 4.17 -2.36
CA ILE A 5 -16.92 4.62 -1.03
C ILE A 5 -17.23 6.10 -0.87
N SER A 6 -17.68 6.51 0.31
CA SER A 6 -17.89 7.92 0.66
C SER A 6 -16.84 8.33 1.67
N VAL A 7 -16.04 9.34 1.32
CA VAL A 7 -14.95 9.86 2.15
C VAL A 7 -15.11 11.36 2.33
N ARG A 8 -14.87 11.83 3.55
CA ARG A 8 -14.80 13.27 3.84
C ARG A 8 -13.39 13.75 3.56
N ILE A 9 -13.26 14.78 2.75
CA ILE A 9 -11.97 15.41 2.43
C ILE A 9 -11.99 16.88 2.85
N PRO A 10 -10.83 17.47 3.21
CA PRO A 10 -10.72 18.89 3.50
C PRO A 10 -11.21 19.73 2.31
N LYS A 11 -11.84 20.88 2.59
CA LYS A 11 -12.37 21.80 1.57
C LYS A 11 -11.30 22.19 0.54
N GLU A 12 -10.11 22.52 1.02
CA GLU A 12 -8.99 22.91 0.15
C GLU A 12 -8.62 21.81 -0.87
N LEU A 13 -8.62 20.54 -0.45
CA LEU A 13 -8.34 19.43 -1.35
C LEU A 13 -9.46 19.26 -2.40
N ALA A 14 -10.72 19.41 -1.98
CA ALA A 14 -11.85 19.40 -2.90
C ALA A 14 -11.76 20.53 -3.94
N ASP A 15 -11.34 21.73 -3.53
CA ASP A 15 -11.16 22.89 -4.40
C ASP A 15 -10.01 22.67 -5.40
N ARG A 16 -8.90 22.07 -4.95
CA ARG A 16 -7.79 21.68 -5.85
C ARG A 16 -8.23 20.65 -6.90
N LEU A 17 -8.96 19.62 -6.50
CA LEU A 17 -9.51 18.61 -7.41
C LEU A 17 -10.51 19.23 -8.40
N ASN A 18 -11.34 20.17 -7.94
CA ASN A 18 -12.25 20.94 -8.80
C ASN A 18 -11.50 21.73 -9.87
N ASN A 19 -10.42 22.43 -9.49
CA ASN A 19 -9.63 23.23 -10.42
C ASN A 19 -8.91 22.34 -11.46
N LEU A 20 -8.26 21.26 -10.99
CA LEU A 20 -7.58 20.31 -11.87
C LEU A 20 -8.55 19.71 -12.90
N SER A 21 -9.73 19.27 -12.43
CA SER A 21 -10.79 18.74 -13.29
C SER A 21 -11.23 19.73 -14.39
N LYS A 22 -11.35 21.03 -14.05
CA LYS A 22 -11.71 22.08 -15.03
C LYS A 22 -10.61 22.32 -16.07
N GLN A 23 -9.35 22.24 -15.66
CA GLN A 23 -8.21 22.52 -16.56
C GLN A 23 -7.93 21.37 -17.53
N THR A 24 -8.16 20.12 -17.11
CA THR A 24 -7.79 18.93 -17.88
C THR A 24 -8.96 18.25 -18.58
N GLY A 25 -10.20 18.62 -18.22
CA GLY A 25 -11.42 17.98 -18.72
C GLY A 25 -11.70 16.59 -18.14
N ARG A 26 -10.90 16.12 -17.17
CA ARG A 26 -11.13 14.84 -16.48
C ARG A 26 -12.00 15.03 -15.25
N THR A 27 -12.68 13.97 -14.81
CA THR A 27 -13.55 14.04 -13.62
C THR A 27 -12.72 14.04 -12.34
N LYS A 28 -13.28 14.58 -11.25
CA LYS A 28 -12.67 14.46 -9.92
C LYS A 28 -12.46 13.00 -9.51
N THR A 29 -13.43 12.15 -9.84
CA THR A 29 -13.38 10.71 -9.55
C THR A 29 -12.16 10.04 -10.18
N TYR A 30 -11.82 10.40 -11.42
CA TYR A 30 -10.63 9.89 -12.09
C TYR A 30 -9.36 10.16 -11.28
N TYR A 31 -9.16 11.41 -10.85
CA TYR A 31 -7.99 11.79 -10.05
C TYR A 31 -7.96 11.15 -8.66
N ILE A 32 -9.12 10.98 -8.04
CA ILE A 32 -9.21 10.28 -6.76
C ILE A 32 -8.81 8.82 -6.94
N GLN A 33 -9.29 8.16 -8.00
CA GLN A 33 -8.94 6.77 -8.29
C GLN A 33 -7.44 6.62 -8.59
N GLU A 34 -6.90 7.47 -9.47
CA GLU A 34 -5.48 7.47 -9.83
C GLU A 34 -4.59 7.66 -8.58
N ALA A 35 -4.90 8.63 -7.73
CA ALA A 35 -4.16 8.88 -6.50
C ALA A 35 -4.27 7.73 -5.47
N LEU A 36 -5.43 7.05 -5.42
CA LEU A 36 -5.62 5.90 -4.54
C LEU A 36 -4.86 4.68 -5.04
N GLU A 37 -4.90 4.41 -6.35
CA GLU A 37 -4.19 3.29 -6.98
C GLU A 37 -2.67 3.45 -6.83
N ASP A 38 -2.15 4.65 -7.04
CA ASP A 38 -0.73 4.94 -6.84
C ASP A 38 -0.33 4.72 -5.37
N LYS A 39 -1.16 5.17 -4.42
CA LYS A 39 -0.77 5.17 -3.01
C LYS A 39 -1.03 3.86 -2.26
N VAL A 40 -1.98 3.05 -2.69
CA VAL A 40 -2.37 1.85 -1.93
C VAL A 40 -1.23 0.86 -1.78
N CYS A 41 -0.43 0.66 -2.82
CA CYS A 41 0.73 -0.25 -2.80
C CYS A 41 1.75 0.13 -1.71
N ASP A 42 2.08 1.42 -1.60
CA ASP A 42 2.99 1.92 -0.57
C ASP A 42 2.45 1.67 0.84
N LEU A 43 1.15 1.96 1.03
CA LEU A 43 0.50 1.79 2.32
C LEU A 43 0.48 0.31 2.71
N GLU A 44 0.12 -0.58 1.79
CA GLU A 44 0.15 -2.02 2.02
C GLU A 44 1.54 -2.49 2.43
N MET A 45 2.58 -2.06 1.71
CA MET A 45 3.96 -2.43 2.04
C MET A 45 4.34 -1.99 3.46
N ILE A 46 4.11 -0.72 3.81
CA ILE A 46 4.49 -0.18 5.12
C ILE A 46 3.72 -0.88 6.24
N TYR A 47 2.38 -0.91 6.14
CA TYR A 47 1.54 -1.44 7.22
C TYR A 47 1.70 -2.96 7.38
N LEU A 48 1.87 -3.71 6.29
CA LEU A 48 2.11 -5.15 6.39
C LEU A 48 3.51 -5.46 6.93
N ALA A 49 4.53 -4.68 6.56
CA ALA A 49 5.87 -4.84 7.13
C ALA A 49 5.89 -4.54 8.63
N GLN A 50 5.27 -3.43 9.06
CA GLN A 50 5.16 -3.07 10.48
C GLN A 50 4.42 -4.15 11.27
N LYS A 51 3.28 -4.62 10.75
CA LYS A 51 2.53 -5.70 11.38
C LYS A 51 3.36 -6.98 11.53
N ARG A 52 4.14 -7.35 10.50
CA ARG A 52 5.05 -8.51 10.57
C ARG A 52 6.13 -8.34 11.63
N ASP A 53 6.74 -7.16 11.74
CA ASP A 53 7.73 -6.87 12.79
C ASP A 53 7.10 -6.97 14.19
N GLU A 54 5.92 -6.39 14.39
CA GLU A 54 5.17 -6.48 15.65
C GLU A 54 4.84 -7.94 16.01
N ASP A 55 4.41 -8.75 15.05
CA ASP A 55 4.10 -10.17 15.27
C ASP A 55 5.34 -10.99 15.60
N VAL A 56 6.49 -10.70 14.97
CA VAL A 56 7.78 -11.31 15.32
C VAL A 56 8.19 -10.94 16.75
N ARG A 57 8.16 -9.64 17.11
CA ARG A 57 8.53 -9.16 18.45
C ARG A 57 7.61 -9.70 19.54
N ALA A 58 6.34 -9.92 19.24
CA ALA A 58 5.38 -10.49 20.16
C ALA A 58 5.38 -12.03 20.20
N GLY A 59 6.26 -12.70 19.46
CA GLY A 59 6.34 -14.16 19.39
C GLY A 59 5.15 -14.83 18.71
N ARG A 60 4.34 -14.07 17.95
CA ARG A 60 3.18 -14.57 17.19
C ARG A 60 3.54 -15.06 15.80
N SER A 61 4.76 -14.79 15.34
CA SER A 61 5.29 -15.27 14.06
C SER A 61 6.51 -16.15 14.27
N LYS A 62 6.63 -17.23 13.48
CA LYS A 62 7.85 -18.05 13.44
C LYS A 62 8.92 -17.32 12.65
N THR A 63 10.14 -17.34 13.17
CA THR A 63 11.34 -16.87 12.48
C THR A 63 12.23 -18.07 12.20
N SER A 64 12.85 -18.10 11.03
CA SER A 64 13.89 -19.08 10.69
C SER A 64 15.24 -18.38 10.61
N SER A 65 16.31 -19.09 10.94
CA SER A 65 17.67 -18.57 10.73
C SER A 65 18.01 -18.54 9.24
N PHE A 66 19.01 -17.76 8.86
CA PHE A 66 19.47 -17.70 7.47
C PHE A 66 19.96 -19.07 6.97
N GLU A 67 20.67 -19.82 7.82
CA GLU A 67 21.15 -21.18 7.53
C GLU A 67 20.00 -22.16 7.30
N GLU A 68 18.95 -22.11 8.14
CA GLU A 68 17.75 -22.93 7.98
C GLU A 68 17.07 -22.66 6.63
N VAL A 69 16.96 -21.39 6.22
CA VAL A 69 16.34 -21.01 4.94
C VAL A 69 17.18 -21.49 3.76
N ILE A 70 18.50 -21.36 3.80
CA ILE A 70 19.39 -21.86 2.72
C ILE A 70 19.23 -23.36 2.56
N ALA A 71 19.26 -24.11 3.67
CA ALA A 71 19.12 -25.56 3.66
C ALA A 71 17.73 -26.00 3.16
N GLU A 72 16.66 -25.32 3.59
CA GLU A 72 15.28 -25.66 3.19
C GLU A 72 15.02 -25.35 1.71
N LYS A 73 15.54 -24.23 1.20
CA LYS A 73 15.24 -23.74 -0.15
C LYS A 73 16.26 -24.17 -1.21
N GLY A 74 17.33 -24.87 -0.82
CA GLY A 74 18.38 -25.31 -1.75
C GLY A 74 19.12 -24.14 -2.41
N LEU A 75 19.27 -23.02 -1.68
CA LEU A 75 19.88 -21.78 -2.17
C LEU A 75 21.42 -21.77 -2.04
N SER A 76 22.04 -22.92 -1.81
CA SER A 76 23.47 -23.07 -1.51
C SER A 76 24.41 -22.66 -2.64
N ASP A 77 23.91 -22.44 -3.86
CA ASP A 77 24.70 -22.13 -5.06
C ASP A 77 24.65 -20.64 -5.50
N GLN A 78 24.01 -19.75 -4.75
CA GLN A 78 23.77 -18.35 -5.17
C GLN A 78 24.34 -17.27 -4.23
N VAL A 79 25.30 -17.60 -3.35
CA VAL A 79 25.96 -16.62 -2.47
C VAL A 79 27.47 -16.71 -2.59
#